data_AF-R5HXM7-F1
#
_entry.id   AF-R5HXM7-F1
#
_cell.length_a   1.000
_cell.length_b   1.000
_cell.length_c   1.000
_cell.angle_alpha   90.00
_cell.angle_beta   90.00
_cell.angle_gamma   90.00
#
_symmetry.space_group_name_H-M   'P 1'
#
loop_
_entity.id
_entity.type
_entity.pdbx_description
1 polymer ?
#
loop_
_entity_poly.entity_id
_entity_poly.type
_entity_poly.pdbx_seq_one_letter_code
_entity_poly.pdbx_strand_id
1 'polypeptide(L)'
;MENKLQELTDKLYNEGLSKGRQEAEALKAAAAKESEQIISDARKEAERILETARKEAEELRTRVEGDIRMASSQTISALRQQIENIIITKAVSPDVKAALADPELVKSLVTTVAKAFNAADPAPAGLEVILPSSMQKELGAWFEKKAAAVMGEGVTVTFSRQMAGGFKIGPADGSYRISFADGDFENILTQYLRPATRKLLFG
;
A
#
# COMPACT_ATOMS: atom_id res chain seq x y z
N MET A 1 63.79 -27.17 -83.65
CA MET A 1 62.55 -27.54 -82.93
C MET A 1 62.60 -27.11 -81.46
N GLU A 2 63.77 -26.97 -80.83
CA GLU A 2 63.93 -26.42 -79.46
C GLU A 2 63.37 -25.00 -79.28
N ASN A 3 63.63 -24.06 -80.19
CA ASN A 3 63.18 -22.66 -80.03
C ASN A 3 61.65 -22.49 -79.90
N LYS A 4 60.84 -23.31 -80.58
CA LYS A 4 59.37 -23.23 -80.49
C LYS A 4 58.83 -23.76 -79.16
N LEU A 5 59.54 -24.74 -78.57
CA LEU A 5 59.16 -25.31 -77.27
C LEU A 5 59.53 -24.34 -76.15
N GLN A 6 60.68 -23.66 -76.27
CA GLN A 6 61.12 -22.60 -75.36
C GLN A 6 60.11 -21.43 -75.36
N GLU A 7 59.72 -20.92 -76.53
CA GLU A 7 58.72 -19.86 -76.66
C GLU A 7 57.36 -20.23 -76.08
N LEU A 8 56.88 -21.46 -76.31
CA LEU A 8 55.62 -21.96 -75.73
C LEU A 8 55.71 -22.06 -74.20
N THR A 9 56.86 -22.47 -73.67
CA THR A 9 57.10 -22.58 -72.23
C THR A 9 57.15 -21.21 -71.57
N ASP A 10 57.86 -20.25 -72.17
CA ASP A 10 57.95 -18.88 -71.70
C ASP A 10 56.59 -18.17 -71.77
N LYS A 11 55.81 -18.45 -72.82
CA LYS A 11 54.47 -17.88 -72.97
C LYS A 11 53.49 -18.47 -71.95
N LEU A 12 53.52 -19.78 -71.72
CA LEU A 12 52.72 -20.45 -70.69
C LEU A 12 53.10 -19.97 -69.27
N TYR A 13 54.40 -19.81 -69.00
CA TYR A 13 54.89 -19.29 -67.73
C TYR A 13 54.44 -17.85 -67.50
N ASN A 14 54.56 -16.98 -68.51
CA ASN A 14 54.13 -15.59 -68.42
C ASN A 14 52.59 -15.47 -68.30
N GLU A 15 51.82 -16.28 -69.02
CA GLU A 15 50.36 -16.33 -68.86
C GLU A 15 49.96 -16.85 -67.47
N GLY A 16 50.61 -17.88 -66.97
CA GLY A 16 50.39 -18.41 -65.62
C GLY A 16 50.76 -17.40 -64.53
N LEU A 17 51.91 -16.72 -64.67
CA LEU A 17 52.35 -15.68 -63.75
C LEU A 17 51.42 -14.46 -63.79
N SER A 18 50.97 -14.06 -64.98
CA SER A 18 50.03 -12.95 -65.15
C SER A 18 48.66 -13.26 -64.55
N LYS A 19 48.11 -14.45 -64.80
CA LYS A 19 46.84 -14.90 -64.20
C LYS A 19 46.95 -15.01 -62.69
N GLY A 20 48.03 -15.63 -62.17
CA GLY A 20 48.28 -15.72 -60.74
C GLY A 20 48.40 -14.36 -60.05
N ARG A 21 49.04 -13.38 -60.71
CA ARG A 21 49.07 -11.98 -60.21
C ARG A 21 47.68 -11.34 -60.21
N GLN A 22 46.89 -11.52 -61.27
CA GLN A 22 45.52 -11.02 -61.33
C GLN A 22 44.63 -11.61 -60.22
N GLU A 23 44.71 -12.92 -60.01
CA GLU A 23 43.96 -13.62 -58.96
C GLU A 23 44.39 -13.17 -57.55
N ALA A 24 45.70 -13.00 -57.32
CA ALA A 24 46.22 -12.51 -56.04
C ALA A 24 45.76 -11.06 -55.74
N GLU A 25 45.79 -10.17 -56.74
CA GLU A 25 45.30 -8.80 -56.57
C GLU A 25 43.77 -8.76 -56.40
N ALA A 26 43.02 -9.60 -57.10
CA ALA A 26 41.58 -9.74 -56.90
C ALA A 26 41.25 -10.24 -55.48
N LEU A 27 42.00 -11.22 -54.97
CA LEU A 27 41.84 -11.74 -53.61
C LEU A 27 42.15 -10.67 -52.56
N LYS A 28 43.25 -9.92 -52.73
CA LYS A 28 43.60 -8.80 -51.84
C LYS A 28 42.52 -7.72 -51.84
N ALA A 29 42.01 -7.35 -53.01
CA ALA A 29 40.95 -6.36 -53.13
C ALA A 29 39.65 -6.83 -52.46
N ALA A 30 39.29 -8.11 -52.62
CA ALA A 30 38.14 -8.71 -51.95
C ALA A 30 38.32 -8.72 -50.43
N ALA A 31 39.49 -9.14 -49.93
CA ALA A 31 39.78 -9.16 -48.50
C ALA A 31 39.80 -7.74 -47.88
N ALA A 32 40.33 -6.74 -48.60
CA ALA A 32 40.31 -5.35 -48.15
C ALA A 32 38.86 -4.84 -48.04
N LYS A 33 38.03 -5.11 -49.05
CA LYS A 33 36.61 -4.73 -49.05
C LYS A 33 35.83 -5.42 -47.93
N GLU A 34 36.08 -6.71 -47.69
CA GLU A 34 35.44 -7.45 -46.61
C GLU A 34 35.87 -6.92 -45.23
N SER A 35 37.15 -6.60 -45.05
CA SER A 35 37.66 -5.97 -43.83
C SER A 35 37.01 -4.62 -43.56
N GLU A 36 36.89 -3.76 -44.58
CA GLU A 36 36.19 -2.48 -44.48
C GLU A 36 34.72 -2.67 -44.10
N GLN A 37 34.05 -3.67 -44.70
CA GLN A 37 32.66 -3.99 -44.39
C GLN A 37 32.50 -4.44 -42.93
N ILE A 38 33.35 -5.34 -42.44
CA ILE A 38 33.34 -5.81 -41.04
C ILE A 38 33.54 -4.64 -40.08
N ILE A 39 34.49 -3.75 -40.36
CA ILE A 39 34.76 -2.57 -39.51
C ILE A 39 33.57 -1.60 -39.54
N SER A 40 32.98 -1.37 -40.71
CA SER A 40 31.77 -0.54 -40.84
C SER A 40 30.61 -1.11 -40.02
N ASP A 41 30.35 -2.41 -40.14
CA ASP A 41 29.23 -3.06 -39.46
C ASP A 41 29.45 -3.12 -37.95
N ALA A 42 30.69 -3.37 -37.50
CA ALA A 42 31.05 -3.30 -36.09
C ALA A 42 30.87 -1.88 -35.51
N ARG A 43 31.19 -0.82 -36.28
CA ARG A 43 30.98 0.57 -35.86
C ARG A 43 29.50 0.91 -35.73
N LYS A 44 28.68 0.52 -36.73
CA LYS A 44 27.23 0.70 -36.67
C LYS A 44 26.60 -0.01 -35.48
N GLU A 45 27.05 -1.23 -35.21
CA GLU A 45 26.57 -1.99 -34.06
C GLU A 45 26.98 -1.34 -32.73
N ALA A 46 28.22 -0.86 -32.63
CA ALA A 46 28.66 -0.11 -31.45
C ALA A 46 27.87 1.19 -31.24
N GLU A 47 27.58 1.94 -32.30
CA GLU A 47 26.73 3.13 -32.26
C GLU A 47 25.31 2.78 -31.78
N ARG A 48 24.72 1.71 -32.32
CA ARG A 48 23.40 1.22 -31.93
C ARG A 48 23.35 0.83 -30.45
N ILE A 49 24.38 0.13 -29.95
CA ILE A 49 24.50 -0.26 -28.55
C ILE A 49 24.58 1.00 -27.67
N LEU A 50 25.41 1.97 -28.05
CA LEU A 50 25.55 3.22 -27.30
C LEU A 50 24.28 4.06 -27.27
N GLU A 51 23.56 4.13 -28.39
CA GLU A 51 22.27 4.83 -28.47
C GLU A 51 21.22 4.16 -27.59
N THR A 52 21.13 2.82 -27.65
CA THR A 52 20.22 2.03 -26.82
C THR A 52 20.54 2.23 -25.33
N ALA A 53 21.81 2.11 -24.94
CA ALA A 53 22.23 2.29 -23.55
C ALA A 53 21.94 3.71 -23.03
N ARG A 54 22.11 4.75 -23.87
CA ARG A 54 21.78 6.13 -23.51
C ARG A 54 20.28 6.32 -23.30
N LYS A 55 19.47 5.73 -24.18
CA LYS A 55 18.00 5.78 -24.07
C LYS A 55 17.53 5.09 -22.79
N GLU A 56 18.01 3.88 -22.53
CA GLU A 56 17.68 3.13 -21.31
C GLU A 56 18.12 3.87 -20.03
N ALA A 57 19.29 4.51 -20.05
CA ALA A 57 19.77 5.31 -18.92
C ALA A 57 18.86 6.53 -18.64
N GLU A 58 18.39 7.21 -19.69
CA GLU A 58 17.50 8.36 -19.55
C GLU A 58 16.08 7.94 -19.10
N GLU A 59 15.58 6.81 -19.62
CA GLU A 59 14.33 6.21 -19.15
C GLU A 59 14.41 5.81 -17.68
N LEU A 60 15.54 5.20 -17.26
CA LEU A 60 15.79 4.85 -15.87
C LEU A 60 15.85 6.09 -14.98
N ARG A 61 16.57 7.14 -15.40
CA ARG A 61 16.66 8.42 -14.67
C ARG A 61 15.27 9.01 -14.45
N THR A 62 14.48 9.10 -15.50
CA THR A 62 13.11 9.64 -15.46
C THR A 62 12.22 8.82 -14.52
N ARG A 63 12.33 7.49 -14.57
CA ARG A 63 11.57 6.59 -13.69
C ARG A 63 11.94 6.79 -12.23
N VAL A 64 13.24 6.81 -11.92
CA VAL A 64 13.75 7.01 -10.55
C VAL A 64 13.33 8.37 -10.00
N GLU A 65 13.37 9.43 -10.80
CA GLU A 65 12.86 10.75 -10.38
C GLU A 65 11.37 10.74 -10.06
N GLY A 66 10.58 10.01 -10.85
CA GLY A 66 9.16 9.77 -10.60
C GLY A 66 8.94 9.03 -9.27
N ASP A 67 9.69 7.95 -9.05
CA ASP A 67 9.60 7.12 -7.84
C ASP A 67 9.97 7.93 -6.58
N ILE A 68 11.02 8.75 -6.64
CA ILE A 68 11.43 9.63 -5.54
C ILE A 68 10.33 10.65 -5.21
N ARG A 69 9.73 11.28 -6.22
CA ARG A 69 8.63 12.25 -6.02
C ARG A 69 7.41 11.57 -5.39
N MET A 70 7.06 10.38 -5.88
CA MET A 70 5.95 9.60 -5.33
C MET A 70 6.21 9.23 -3.87
N ALA A 71 7.37 8.67 -3.55
CA ALA A 71 7.76 8.30 -2.19
C ALA A 71 7.75 9.53 -1.26
N SER A 72 8.22 10.68 -1.74
CA SER A 72 8.21 11.94 -0.99
C SER A 72 6.78 12.38 -0.67
N SER A 73 5.89 12.38 -1.66
CA SER A 73 4.47 12.75 -1.49
C SER A 73 3.74 11.80 -0.53
N GLN A 74 3.99 10.49 -0.64
CA GLN A 74 3.45 9.48 0.26
C GLN A 74 3.94 9.68 1.70
N THR A 75 5.24 9.97 1.88
CA THR A 75 5.83 10.22 3.19
C THR A 75 5.23 11.46 3.85
N ILE A 76 5.10 12.57 3.11
CA ILE A 76 4.45 13.79 3.61
C ILE A 76 3.00 13.52 3.99
N SER A 77 2.27 12.78 3.16
CA SER A 77 0.87 12.44 3.43
C SER A 77 0.70 11.58 4.68
N ALA A 78 1.57 10.57 4.85
CA ALA A 78 1.60 9.72 6.03
C ALA A 78 1.93 10.52 7.29
N LEU A 79 2.91 11.43 7.21
CA LEU A 79 3.28 12.31 8.31
C LEU A 79 2.13 13.24 8.72
N ARG A 80 1.44 13.85 7.74
CA ARG A 80 0.26 14.69 8.01
C ARG A 80 -0.83 13.91 8.74
N GLN A 81 -1.11 12.68 8.30
CA GLN A 81 -2.09 11.81 8.95
C GLN A 81 -1.69 11.43 10.38
N GLN A 82 -0.39 11.18 10.62
CA GLN A 82 0.10 10.90 11.97
C GLN A 82 -0.05 12.11 12.89
N ILE A 83 0.31 13.31 12.42
CA ILE A 83 0.14 14.56 13.17
C ILE A 83 -1.32 14.79 13.52
N GLU A 84 -2.22 14.65 12.54
CA GLU A 84 -3.68 14.76 12.72
C GLU A 84 -4.18 13.80 13.80
N ASN A 85 -3.82 12.51 13.71
CA ASN A 85 -4.22 11.51 14.70
C ASN A 85 -3.68 11.85 16.10
N ILE A 86 -2.42 12.25 16.24
CA ILE A 86 -1.82 12.59 17.53
C ILE A 86 -2.57 13.77 18.19
N ILE A 87 -2.88 14.80 17.41
CA ILE A 87 -3.58 15.99 17.92
C ILE A 87 -4.98 15.63 18.38
N ILE A 88 -5.73 14.89 17.56
CA ILE A 88 -7.11 14.52 17.89
C ILE A 88 -7.14 13.59 19.10
N THR A 89 -6.31 12.54 19.12
CA THR A 89 -6.23 11.62 20.26
C THR A 89 -5.87 12.35 21.55
N LYS A 90 -4.87 13.25 21.53
CA LYS A 90 -4.51 14.04 22.72
C LYS A 90 -5.63 14.96 23.19
N ALA A 91 -6.39 15.55 22.26
CA ALA A 91 -7.49 16.44 22.59
C ALA A 91 -8.71 15.68 23.15
N VAL A 92 -8.97 14.45 22.68
CA VAL A 92 -10.23 13.73 22.94
C VAL A 92 -10.10 12.66 24.02
N SER A 93 -8.96 11.96 24.11
CA SER A 93 -8.80 10.81 25.02
C SER A 93 -9.09 11.10 26.50
N PRO A 94 -8.61 12.22 27.10
CA PRO A 94 -8.90 12.50 28.50
C PRO A 94 -10.39 12.70 28.77
N ASP A 95 -11.05 13.48 27.90
CA ASP A 95 -12.46 13.85 28.05
C ASP A 95 -13.38 12.66 27.80
N VAL A 96 -13.05 11.79 26.84
CA VAL A 96 -13.80 10.54 26.60
C VAL A 96 -13.71 9.62 27.81
N LYS A 97 -12.52 9.43 28.38
CA LYS A 97 -12.35 8.59 29.57
C LYS A 97 -13.11 9.16 30.77
N ALA A 98 -13.08 10.47 30.96
CA ALA A 98 -13.85 11.12 32.02
C ALA A 98 -15.36 10.95 31.82
N ALA A 99 -15.85 11.15 30.59
CA ALA A 99 -17.26 10.99 30.25
C ALA A 99 -17.72 9.53 30.43
N LEU A 100 -16.95 8.55 29.97
CA LEU A 100 -17.29 7.13 30.11
C LEU A 100 -17.08 6.56 31.52
N ALA A 101 -16.51 7.35 32.43
CA ALA A 101 -16.49 7.06 33.86
C ALA A 101 -17.74 7.61 34.58
N ASP A 102 -18.54 8.49 33.95
CA ASP A 102 -19.77 9.02 34.53
C ASP A 102 -20.91 7.97 34.46
N PRO A 103 -21.42 7.49 35.60
CA PRO A 103 -22.48 6.49 35.65
C PRO A 103 -23.78 6.95 35.00
N GLU A 104 -24.14 8.23 35.12
CA GLU A 104 -25.40 8.74 34.55
C GLU A 104 -25.33 8.82 33.03
N LEU A 105 -24.18 9.22 32.48
CA LEU A 105 -23.96 9.18 31.04
C LEU A 105 -24.00 7.73 30.52
N VAL A 106 -23.25 6.81 31.13
CA VAL A 106 -23.23 5.39 30.73
C VAL A 106 -24.63 4.78 30.78
N LYS A 107 -25.39 5.04 31.83
CA LYS A 107 -26.79 4.63 31.97
C LYS A 107 -27.66 5.15 30.83
N SER A 108 -27.52 6.43 30.45
CA SER A 108 -28.27 7.03 29.34
C SER A 108 -27.90 6.43 27.99
N LEU A 109 -26.61 6.16 27.78
CA LEU A 109 -26.08 5.57 26.54
C LEU A 109 -26.54 4.13 26.38
N VAL A 110 -26.37 3.30 27.41
CA VAL A 110 -26.84 1.90 27.41
C VAL A 110 -28.33 1.84 27.14
N THR A 111 -29.13 2.70 27.79
CA THR A 111 -30.58 2.76 27.57
C THR A 111 -30.93 3.10 26.12
N THR A 112 -30.27 4.11 25.55
CA THR A 112 -30.50 4.54 24.17
C THR A 112 -30.14 3.45 23.17
N VAL A 113 -28.98 2.80 23.36
CA VAL A 113 -28.50 1.74 22.48
C VAL A 113 -29.36 0.49 22.59
N ALA A 114 -29.76 0.09 23.81
CA ALA A 114 -30.64 -1.06 24.01
C ALA A 114 -32.02 -0.86 23.35
N LYS A 115 -32.59 0.35 23.43
CA LYS A 115 -33.83 0.68 22.71
C LYS A 115 -33.68 0.61 21.20
N ALA A 116 -32.56 1.10 20.67
CA ALA A 116 -32.28 1.05 19.24
C ALA A 116 -32.14 -0.40 18.73
N PHE A 117 -31.50 -1.27 19.53
CA PHE A 117 -31.40 -2.70 19.26
C PHE A 117 -32.77 -3.38 19.16
N ASN A 118 -33.63 -3.18 20.16
CA ASN A 118 -34.96 -3.79 20.17
C ASN A 118 -35.89 -3.26 19.07
N ALA A 119 -35.65 -2.05 18.58
CA ALA A 119 -36.39 -1.49 17.45
C ALA A 119 -35.93 -2.07 16.10
N ALA A 120 -34.65 -2.44 15.98
CA ALA A 120 -34.06 -2.96 14.74
C ALA A 120 -34.29 -4.47 14.57
N ASP A 121 -34.28 -5.23 15.67
CA ASP A 121 -34.49 -6.67 15.67
C ASP A 121 -35.24 -7.07 16.96
N PRO A 122 -36.56 -7.33 16.91
CA PRO A 122 -37.31 -7.88 18.03
C PRO A 122 -36.93 -9.37 18.22
N ALA A 123 -35.67 -9.62 18.56
CA ALA A 123 -35.14 -10.96 18.71
C ALA A 123 -35.63 -11.60 20.02
N PRO A 124 -36.08 -12.87 20.00
CA PRO A 124 -36.49 -13.60 21.20
C PRO A 124 -35.31 -13.99 22.13
N ALA A 125 -34.06 -13.72 21.72
CA ALA A 125 -32.85 -14.18 22.41
C ALA A 125 -32.44 -13.35 23.64
N GLY A 126 -33.08 -12.20 23.88
CA GLY A 126 -32.65 -11.28 24.94
C GLY A 126 -31.32 -10.59 24.64
N LEU A 127 -31.04 -9.51 25.38
CA LEU A 127 -29.92 -8.61 25.15
C LEU A 127 -28.98 -8.64 26.36
N GLU A 128 -27.71 -8.95 26.16
CA GLU A 128 -26.68 -8.87 27.20
C GLU A 128 -25.93 -7.53 27.10
N VAL A 129 -25.84 -6.83 28.23
CA VAL A 129 -24.99 -5.65 28.40
C VAL A 129 -23.88 -5.95 29.40
N ILE A 130 -22.64 -5.68 29.02
CA ILE A 130 -21.46 -5.90 29.86
C ILE A 130 -20.86 -4.55 30.26
N LEU A 131 -20.77 -4.32 31.57
CA LEU A 131 -20.22 -3.09 32.16
C LEU A 131 -18.93 -3.35 32.95
N PRO A 132 -18.10 -2.32 33.18
CA PRO A 132 -16.98 -2.39 34.10
C PRO A 132 -17.42 -2.73 35.52
N SER A 133 -16.71 -3.66 36.16
CA SER A 133 -16.98 -4.03 37.57
C SER A 133 -16.84 -2.87 38.56
N SER A 134 -16.10 -1.81 38.21
CA SER A 134 -16.01 -0.57 38.98
C SER A 134 -17.37 0.13 39.13
N MET A 135 -18.25 0.02 38.14
CA MET A 135 -19.57 0.66 38.12
C MET A 135 -20.68 -0.17 38.79
N GLN A 136 -20.38 -1.38 39.26
CA GLN A 136 -21.38 -2.30 39.81
C GLN A 136 -22.13 -1.70 41.01
N LYS A 137 -21.44 -0.96 41.88
CA LYS A 137 -22.06 -0.36 43.07
C LYS A 137 -23.09 0.72 42.72
N GLU A 138 -22.81 1.50 41.69
CA GLU A 138 -23.61 2.67 41.32
C GLU A 138 -24.73 2.31 40.34
N LEU A 139 -24.45 1.40 39.41
CA LEU A 139 -25.38 1.04 38.33
C LEU A 139 -26.10 -0.29 38.55
N GLY A 140 -25.55 -1.21 39.37
CA GLY A 140 -26.11 -2.55 39.55
C GLY A 140 -27.56 -2.55 40.03
N ALA A 141 -27.84 -1.86 41.14
CA ALA A 141 -29.19 -1.79 41.69
C ALA A 141 -30.19 -1.05 40.78
N TRP A 142 -29.71 -0.12 39.95
CA TRP A 142 -30.55 0.59 38.99
C TRP A 142 -30.95 -0.33 37.83
N PHE A 143 -29.98 -1.02 37.23
CA PHE A 143 -30.24 -1.96 36.15
C PHE A 143 -31.09 -3.14 36.62
N GLU A 144 -30.83 -3.71 37.79
CA GLU A 144 -31.67 -4.80 38.34
C GLU A 144 -33.15 -4.41 38.48
N LYS A 145 -33.42 -3.15 38.84
CA LYS A 145 -34.80 -2.67 39.08
C LYS A 145 -35.49 -2.09 37.85
N LYS A 146 -34.73 -1.51 36.92
CA LYS A 146 -35.28 -0.72 35.80
C LYS A 146 -34.88 -1.21 34.41
N ALA A 147 -33.96 -2.18 34.27
CA ALA A 147 -33.53 -2.67 32.97
C ALA A 147 -34.70 -3.17 32.12
N ALA A 148 -35.52 -4.07 32.67
CA ALA A 148 -36.67 -4.62 31.96
C ALA A 148 -37.70 -3.54 31.58
N ALA A 149 -37.96 -2.59 32.48
CA ALA A 149 -38.96 -1.55 32.27
C ALA A 149 -38.52 -0.45 31.29
N VAL A 150 -37.23 -0.14 31.24
CA VAL A 150 -36.69 1.00 30.48
C VAL A 150 -36.08 0.56 29.15
N MET A 151 -35.56 -0.66 29.09
CA MET A 151 -34.83 -1.19 27.93
C MET A 151 -35.55 -2.34 27.24
N GLY A 152 -36.70 -2.81 27.73
CA GLY A 152 -37.46 -3.93 27.15
C GLY A 152 -37.25 -5.24 27.90
N GLU A 153 -38.18 -6.19 27.72
CA GLU A 153 -38.06 -7.52 28.33
C GLU A 153 -36.86 -8.28 27.77
N GLY A 154 -36.15 -9.04 28.62
CA GLY A 154 -35.03 -9.88 28.21
C GLY A 154 -33.64 -9.22 28.23
N VAL A 155 -33.47 -8.03 28.84
CA VAL A 155 -32.15 -7.40 29.01
C VAL A 155 -31.45 -7.92 30.27
N THR A 156 -30.27 -8.53 30.12
CA THR A 156 -29.38 -8.94 31.22
C THR A 156 -28.17 -8.03 31.29
N VAL A 157 -27.78 -7.65 32.51
CA VAL A 157 -26.61 -6.79 32.74
C VAL A 157 -25.58 -7.56 33.55
N THR A 158 -24.37 -7.68 33.02
CA THR A 158 -23.24 -8.36 33.66
C THR A 158 -22.07 -7.41 33.84
N PHE A 159 -21.20 -7.72 34.80
CA PHE A 159 -20.06 -6.89 35.15
C PHE A 159 -18.74 -7.64 34.92
N SER A 160 -17.79 -7.00 34.24
CA SER A 160 -16.50 -7.59 33.90
C SER A 160 -15.34 -6.80 34.50
N ARG A 161 -14.31 -7.53 34.98
CA ARG A 161 -13.03 -6.95 35.42
C ARG A 161 -12.08 -6.63 34.27
N GLN A 162 -12.37 -7.13 33.06
CA GLN A 162 -11.54 -6.92 31.87
C GLN A 162 -11.85 -5.60 31.16
N MET A 163 -12.80 -4.81 31.66
CA MET A 163 -13.21 -3.53 31.09
C MET A 163 -12.92 -2.40 32.07
N ALA A 164 -12.24 -1.36 31.59
CA ALA A 164 -11.89 -0.18 32.36
C ALA A 164 -12.98 0.91 32.30
N GLY A 165 -13.59 1.11 31.12
CA GLY A 165 -14.60 2.12 30.85
C GLY A 165 -15.51 1.75 29.67
N GLY A 166 -16.67 2.41 29.57
CA GLY A 166 -17.67 2.16 28.53
C GLY A 166 -18.53 0.91 28.76
N PHE A 167 -19.05 0.30 27.70
CA PHE A 167 -19.89 -0.90 27.77
C PHE A 167 -19.82 -1.76 26.50
N LYS A 168 -20.28 -3.01 26.58
CA LYS A 168 -20.52 -3.88 25.41
C LYS A 168 -21.98 -4.32 25.41
N ILE A 169 -22.55 -4.52 24.23
CA ILE A 169 -23.95 -4.90 24.07
C ILE A 169 -24.11 -5.88 22.89
N GLY A 170 -24.97 -6.87 23.05
CA GLY A 170 -25.28 -7.82 21.98
C GLY A 170 -26.28 -8.89 22.42
N PRO A 171 -26.68 -9.80 21.53
CA PRO A 171 -27.61 -10.86 21.88
C PRO A 171 -27.07 -11.79 22.97
N ALA A 172 -27.93 -12.30 23.85
CA ALA A 172 -27.50 -13.15 24.96
C ALA A 172 -26.96 -14.52 24.52
N ASP A 173 -27.23 -14.93 23.27
CA ASP A 173 -26.63 -16.14 22.66
C ASP A 173 -25.14 -15.97 22.31
N GLY A 174 -24.61 -14.74 22.41
CA GLY A 174 -23.21 -14.42 22.14
C GLY A 174 -22.84 -14.42 20.65
N SER A 175 -23.82 -14.43 19.73
CA SER A 175 -23.61 -14.42 18.28
C SER A 175 -22.72 -13.26 17.81
N TYR A 176 -22.91 -12.07 18.40
CA TYR A 176 -22.03 -10.92 18.21
C TYR A 176 -22.09 -9.97 19.41
N ARG A 177 -21.09 -9.09 19.52
CA ARG A 177 -21.05 -8.02 20.52
C ARG A 177 -20.57 -6.73 19.88
N ILE A 178 -21.30 -5.66 20.10
CA ILE A 178 -20.88 -4.31 19.77
C ILE A 178 -20.16 -3.73 20.99
N SER A 179 -18.98 -3.15 20.75
CA SER A 179 -18.15 -2.56 21.79
C SER A 179 -18.25 -1.04 21.74
N PHE A 180 -18.50 -0.46 22.90
CA PHE A 180 -18.53 0.97 23.19
C PHE A 180 -17.55 1.25 24.34
N ALA A 181 -16.34 0.72 24.24
CA ALA A 181 -15.26 0.97 25.19
C ALA A 181 -14.54 2.29 24.86
N ASP A 182 -13.67 2.74 25.76
CA ASP A 182 -12.92 4.01 25.61
C ASP A 182 -12.29 4.16 24.21
N GLY A 183 -11.58 3.12 23.74
CA GLY A 183 -10.93 3.13 22.43
C GLY A 183 -11.91 3.17 21.25
N ASP A 184 -13.11 2.63 21.40
CA ASP A 184 -14.13 2.65 20.34
C ASP A 184 -14.70 4.06 20.17
N PHE A 185 -15.02 4.74 21.28
CA PHE A 185 -15.46 6.14 21.26
C PHE A 185 -14.37 7.09 20.79
N GLU A 186 -13.13 6.90 21.25
CA GLU A 186 -11.97 7.67 20.78
C GLU A 186 -11.83 7.54 19.25
N ASN A 187 -11.97 6.33 18.71
CA ASN A 187 -11.88 6.09 17.26
C ASN A 187 -13.02 6.76 16.49
N ILE A 188 -14.27 6.65 16.96
CA ILE A 188 -15.43 7.27 16.32
C ILE A 188 -15.26 8.79 16.28
N LEU A 189 -14.93 9.40 17.42
CA LEU A 189 -14.71 10.84 17.52
C LEU A 189 -13.51 11.28 16.69
N THR A 190 -12.44 10.48 16.66
CA THR A 190 -11.29 10.75 15.81
C THR A 190 -11.71 10.80 14.34
N GLN A 191 -12.42 9.79 13.85
CA GLN A 191 -12.91 9.77 12.47
C GLN A 191 -13.80 10.97 12.13
N TYR A 192 -14.66 11.38 13.08
CA TYR A 192 -15.54 12.53 12.89
C TYR A 192 -14.78 13.87 12.84
N LEU A 193 -13.76 14.04 13.68
CA LEU A 193 -12.99 15.28 13.80
C LEU A 193 -11.89 15.43 12.76
N ARG A 194 -11.47 14.34 12.10
CA ARG A 194 -10.42 14.32 11.07
C ARG A 194 -10.63 15.39 9.98
N PRO A 195 -11.77 15.46 9.26
CA PRO A 195 -11.95 16.45 8.19
C PRO A 195 -11.76 17.90 8.64
N ALA A 196 -12.31 18.26 9.81
CA ALA A 196 -12.20 19.61 10.36
C ALA A 196 -10.75 19.91 10.82
N THR A 197 -10.11 18.95 11.47
CA THR A 197 -8.72 19.07 11.94
C THR A 197 -7.75 19.22 10.77
N ARG A 198 -7.92 18.42 9.71
CA ARG A 198 -7.10 18.48 8.51
C ARG A 198 -7.18 19.85 7.83
N LYS A 199 -8.40 20.39 7.70
CA LYS A 199 -8.63 21.75 7.17
C LYS A 199 -7.93 22.81 8.02
N LEU A 200 -8.01 22.70 9.34
CA LEU A 200 -7.40 23.65 10.26
C LEU A 200 -5.86 23.60 10.24
N LEU A 201 -5.27 22.40 10.12
CA LEU A 201 -3.81 22.22 10.18
C LEU A 201 -3.11 22.45 8.84
N PHE A 202 -3.76 22.11 7.73
CA PHE A 202 -3.09 22.04 6.42
C PHE A 202 -3.73 22.90 5.32
N GLY A 203 -4.84 23.59 5.61
CA GLY A 203 -5.58 24.42 4.66
C GLY A 203 -6.70 23.66 3.94
#